data_AF-A0A2J7RQ58-F1
#
_entry.id   AF-A0A2J7RQ58-F1
#
_cell.length_a   1.000
_cell.length_b   1.000
_cell.length_c   1.000
_cell.angle_alpha   90.00
_cell.angle_beta   90.00
_cell.angle_gamma   90.00
#
_symmetry.space_group_name_H-M   'P 1'
#
loop_
_entity.id
_entity.type
_entity.pdbx_description
1 polymer ?
#
loop_
_entity_poly.entity_id
_entity_poly.type
_entity_poly.pdbx_seq_one_letter_code
_entity_poly.pdbx_strand_id
1 'polypeptide(L)'
;MVFRTPVNGLDDLKTRISNAISAIPADMLHRTRQELEYRMKRDMKGKRFADVAEVNEKTTEALSSISKDEFRQCFEKWNKRLDKCISVSGEYFEGD
;
A
#
# COMPACT_ATOMS: atom_id res chain seq x y z
N MET A 1 -8.39 -46.31 2.04
CA MET A 1 -7.11 -45.75 1.57
C MET A 1 -7.42 -44.81 0.42
N VAL A 2 -7.58 -43.50 0.68
CA VAL A 2 -7.81 -42.50 -0.39
C VAL A 2 -6.48 -41.82 -0.64
N PHE A 3 -5.85 -42.18 -1.75
CA PHE A 3 -4.71 -41.46 -2.28
C PHE A 3 -5.18 -40.05 -2.69
N ARG A 4 -4.99 -39.05 -1.82
CA ARG A 4 -4.96 -37.65 -2.26
C ARG A 4 -3.51 -37.34 -2.65
N THR A 5 -3.34 -37.08 -3.93
CA THR A 5 -2.08 -36.72 -4.58
C THR A 5 -1.41 -35.50 -3.91
N PRO A 6 -0.08 -35.35 -4.06
CA PRO A 6 0.64 -34.20 -3.52
C PRO A 6 0.18 -32.96 -4.28
N VAL A 7 -0.25 -31.92 -3.57
CA VAL A 7 -0.43 -30.60 -4.17
C VAL A 7 0.93 -30.14 -4.68
N ASN A 8 1.12 -30.17 -5.99
CA ASN A 8 2.37 -29.76 -6.62
C ASN A 8 2.60 -28.29 -6.25
N GLY A 9 3.71 -27.97 -5.59
CA GLY A 9 4.01 -26.61 -5.12
C GLY A 9 3.96 -25.56 -6.23
N LEU A 10 4.06 -25.97 -7.50
CA LEU A 10 3.90 -25.11 -8.66
C LEU A 10 2.43 -24.69 -8.91
N ASP A 11 1.47 -25.57 -8.69
CA ASP A 11 0.03 -25.26 -8.88
C ASP A 11 -0.47 -24.39 -7.73
N ASP A 12 -0.03 -24.65 -6.49
CA ASP A 12 -0.26 -23.75 -5.34
C ASP A 12 0.34 -22.36 -5.58
N LEU A 13 1.59 -22.31 -6.07
CA LEU A 13 2.26 -21.05 -6.42
C LEU A 13 1.51 -20.30 -7.53
N LYS A 14 1.04 -20.99 -8.57
CA LYS A 14 0.24 -20.39 -9.64
C LYS A 14 -1.10 -19.85 -9.14
N THR A 15 -1.79 -20.58 -8.27
CA THR A 15 -3.04 -20.14 -7.66
C THR A 15 -2.81 -18.91 -6.76
N ARG A 16 -1.73 -18.89 -5.98
CA ARG A 16 -1.36 -17.74 -5.14
C ARG A 16 -0.98 -16.52 -5.97
N ILE A 17 -0.22 -16.70 -7.05
CA ILE A 17 0.13 -15.63 -7.98
C ILE A 17 -1.13 -15.10 -8.68
N SER A 18 -2.01 -15.98 -9.16
CA SER A 18 -3.26 -15.60 -9.82
C SER A 18 -4.21 -14.84 -8.89
N ASN A 19 -4.34 -15.29 -7.64
CA ASN A 19 -5.14 -14.62 -6.61
C ASN A 19 -4.52 -13.29 -6.18
N ALA A 20 -3.18 -13.22 -6.10
CA ALA A 20 -2.49 -11.96 -5.85
C ALA A 20 -2.75 -11.00 -7.02
N ILE A 21 -2.59 -11.44 -8.28
CA ILE A 21 -2.81 -10.64 -9.50
C ILE A 21 -4.27 -10.17 -9.62
N SER A 22 -5.24 -11.03 -9.33
CA SER A 22 -6.66 -10.66 -9.36
C SER A 22 -7.05 -9.73 -8.21
N ALA A 23 -6.34 -9.79 -7.08
CA ALA A 23 -6.48 -8.85 -5.99
C ALA A 23 -5.77 -7.51 -6.25
N ILE A 24 -4.73 -7.44 -7.11
CA ILE A 24 -3.96 -6.21 -7.42
C ILE A 24 -4.85 -4.97 -7.63
N PRO A 25 -6.00 -4.99 -8.34
CA PRO A 25 -6.82 -3.79 -8.54
C PRO A 25 -7.51 -3.30 -7.26
N ALA A 26 -8.08 -4.23 -6.48
CA ALA A 26 -8.76 -3.91 -5.22
C ALA A 26 -7.77 -3.51 -4.12
N ASP A 27 -6.66 -4.22 -4.09
CA ASP A 27 -5.54 -3.99 -3.21
C ASP A 27 -4.78 -2.71 -3.61
N MET A 28 -4.65 -2.38 -4.90
CA MET A 28 -4.18 -1.06 -5.36
C MET A 28 -5.09 0.06 -4.89
N LEU A 29 -6.42 -0.08 -4.97
CA LEU A 29 -7.35 0.95 -4.50
C LEU A 29 -7.26 1.14 -2.99
N HIS A 30 -7.20 0.04 -2.23
CA HIS A 30 -7.00 0.09 -0.79
C HIS A 30 -5.64 0.69 -0.41
N ARG A 31 -4.58 0.34 -1.14
CA ARG A 31 -3.21 0.87 -0.95
C ARG A 31 -3.08 2.34 -1.34
N THR A 32 -3.71 2.74 -2.45
CA THR A 32 -3.82 4.14 -2.88
C THR A 32 -4.50 4.95 -1.79
N ARG A 33 -5.62 4.46 -1.25
CA ARG A 33 -6.33 5.12 -0.15
C ARG A 33 -5.46 5.28 1.10
N GLN A 34 -4.72 4.23 1.48
CA GLN A 34 -3.86 4.27 2.66
C GLN A 34 -2.69 5.25 2.51
N GLU A 35 -2.03 5.29 1.35
CA GLU A 35 -0.95 6.25 1.07
C GLU A 35 -1.44 7.71 1.07
N LEU A 36 -2.61 7.96 0.48
CA LEU A 36 -3.24 9.28 0.49
C LEU A 36 -3.57 9.71 1.92
N GLU A 37 -4.15 8.82 2.74
CA GLU A 37 -4.45 9.11 4.14
C GLU A 37 -3.19 9.44 4.95
N TYR A 38 -2.10 8.68 4.77
CA TYR A 38 -0.84 8.95 5.44
C TYR A 38 -0.26 10.31 5.04
N ARG A 39 -0.26 10.64 3.75
CA ARG A 39 0.19 11.96 3.26
C ARG A 39 -0.66 13.09 3.83
N MET A 40 -1.98 12.98 3.79
CA MET A 40 -2.88 14.00 4.36
C MET A 40 -2.63 14.19 5.86
N LYS A 41 -2.50 13.09 6.62
CA LYS A 41 -2.17 13.16 8.06
C LYS A 41 -0.86 13.88 8.31
N ARG A 42 0.16 13.66 7.47
CA ARG A 42 1.46 14.35 7.58
C ARG A 42 1.33 15.83 7.24
N ASP A 43 0.68 16.17 6.13
CA ASP A 43 0.62 17.55 5.62
C ASP A 43 -0.33 18.43 6.45
N MET A 44 -1.31 17.85 7.13
CA MET A 44 -2.21 18.54 8.04
C MET A 44 -1.69 18.61 9.48
N LYS A 45 -0.65 17.83 9.83
CA LYS A 45 -0.11 17.79 11.18
C LYS A 45 0.42 19.17 11.59
N GLY A 46 -0.04 19.66 12.75
CA GLY A 46 0.39 20.94 13.31
C GLY A 46 -0.25 22.18 12.70
N LYS A 47 -1.11 22.04 11.69
CA LYS A 47 -1.91 23.14 11.14
C LYS A 47 -3.21 23.29 11.92
N ARG A 48 -3.61 24.54 12.17
CA ARG A 48 -4.94 24.87 12.70
C ARG A 48 -5.80 25.34 11.54
N PHE A 49 -7.02 24.84 11.48
CA PHE A 49 -8.02 25.21 10.49
C PHE A 49 -9.19 25.85 11.22
N ALA A 50 -9.76 26.89 10.64
CA ALA A 50 -10.87 27.64 11.22
C ALA A 50 -12.18 26.84 11.14
N ASP A 51 -12.37 26.07 10.07
CA ASP A 51 -13.59 25.33 9.79
C ASP A 51 -13.38 24.16 8.81
N VAL A 52 -14.42 23.34 8.65
CA VAL A 52 -14.37 22.12 7.83
C VAL A 52 -14.25 22.44 6.33
N ALA A 53 -14.70 23.62 5.89
CA ALA A 53 -14.57 24.01 4.48
C ALA A 53 -13.10 24.23 4.12
N GLU A 54 -12.35 24.92 4.99
CA GLU A 54 -10.89 25.10 4.83
C GLU A 54 -10.15 23.76 4.80
N VAL A 55 -10.54 22.80 5.65
CA VAL A 55 -9.97 21.44 5.65
C VAL A 55 -10.22 20.73 4.32
N ASN A 56 -11.45 20.80 3.80
CA ASN A 56 -11.82 20.15 2.55
C ASN A 56 -11.09 20.77 1.35
N GLU A 57 -10.97 22.10 1.31
CA GLU A 57 -10.22 22.81 0.27
C GLU A 57 -8.75 22.39 0.29
N LYS A 58 -8.10 22.44 1.45
CA LYS A 58 -6.69 22.06 1.60
C LYS A 58 -6.42 20.60 1.32
N THR A 59 -7.35 19.71 1.67
CA THR A 59 -7.28 18.29 1.32
C THR A 59 -7.39 18.10 -0.20
N THR A 60 -8.31 18.81 -0.86
CA THR A 60 -8.51 18.72 -2.31
C THR A 60 -7.31 19.28 -3.09
N GLU A 61 -6.76 20.41 -2.64
CA GLU A 61 -5.54 21.00 -3.19
C GLU A 61 -4.35 20.03 -3.06
N ALA A 62 -4.15 19.46 -1.87
CA ALA A 62 -3.08 18.49 -1.63
C ALA A 62 -3.23 17.23 -2.49
N LEU A 63 -4.45 16.69 -2.62
CA LEU A 63 -4.72 15.53 -3.47
C LEU A 63 -4.51 15.81 -4.96
N SER A 64 -4.92 16.99 -5.45
CA SER A 64 -4.78 17.37 -6.86
C SER A 64 -3.34 17.69 -7.25
N SER A 65 -2.50 18.07 -6.29
CA SER A 65 -1.06 18.29 -6.50
C SER A 65 -0.24 17.01 -6.68
N ILE A 66 -0.80 15.83 -6.35
CA ILE A 66 -0.07 14.56 -6.43
C ILE A 66 0.12 14.17 -7.89
N SER A 67 1.37 14.23 -8.34
CA SER A 67 1.74 13.76 -9.67
C SER A 67 1.80 12.23 -9.75
N LYS A 68 1.69 11.69 -10.97
CA LYS A 68 1.88 10.25 -11.23
C LYS A 68 3.25 9.75 -10.78
N ASP A 69 4.27 10.60 -10.87
CA ASP A 69 5.64 10.29 -10.47
C ASP A 69 5.79 10.16 -8.95
N GLU A 70 5.17 11.06 -8.20
CA GLU A 70 5.11 10.98 -6.74
C GLU A 70 4.41 9.68 -6.28
N PHE A 71 3.34 9.30 -6.98
CA PHE A 71 2.62 8.07 -6.70
C PHE A 71 3.50 6.83 -6.94
N ARG A 72 4.21 6.81 -8.08
CA ARG A 72 5.18 5.75 -8.42
C ARG A 72 6.29 5.63 -7.36
N GLN A 73 6.86 6.76 -6.93
CA GLN A 73 7.93 6.76 -5.92
C GLN A 73 7.46 6.27 -4.56
N CYS A 74 6.24 6.64 -4.14
CA CYS A 74 5.61 6.08 -2.94
C CYS A 74 5.49 4.55 -3.05
N PHE A 75 5.01 4.05 -4.18
CA PHE A 75 4.86 2.62 -4.43
C PHE A 75 6.19 1.87 -4.43
N GLU A 76 7.25 2.43 -5.01
CA GLU A 76 8.59 1.84 -4.97
C GLU A 76 9.19 1.78 -3.56
N LYS A 77 9.07 2.87 -2.79
CA LYS A 77 9.53 2.89 -1.39
C LYS A 77 8.79 1.86 -0.54
N TRP A 78 7.50 1.71 -0.79
CA TRP A 78 6.68 0.74 -0.10
C TRP A 78 7.00 -0.71 -0.52
N ASN A 79 7.19 -1.00 -1.81
CA ASN A 79 7.65 -2.32 -2.27
C ASN A 79 8.99 -2.71 -1.63
N LYS A 80 9.93 -1.76 -1.51
CA LYS A 80 11.20 -1.99 -0.81
C LYS A 80 10.98 -2.31 0.67
N ARG A 81 10.00 -1.69 1.34
CA ARG A 81 9.63 -2.03 2.73
C ARG A 81 9.02 -3.42 2.83
N LEU A 82 8.14 -3.82 1.90
CA LEU A 82 7.61 -5.18 1.89
C LEU A 82 8.71 -6.22 1.67
N ASP A 83 9.59 -5.99 0.71
CA ASP A 83 10.72 -6.87 0.43
C ASP A 83 11.61 -7.05 1.67
N LYS A 84 11.90 -5.94 2.36
CA LYS A 84 12.64 -5.97 3.63
C LYS A 84 11.88 -6.71 4.73
N CYS A 85 10.56 -6.52 4.85
CA CYS A 85 9.70 -7.26 5.79
C CYS A 85 9.77 -8.78 5.55
N ILE A 86 9.72 -9.20 4.29
CA ILE A 86 9.87 -10.61 3.90
C ILE A 86 11.28 -11.10 4.26
N SER A 87 12.31 -10.31 3.98
CA SER A 87 13.71 -10.64 4.29
C SER A 87 13.98 -10.82 5.79
N VAL A 88 13.26 -10.10 6.66
CA VAL A 88 13.39 -10.23 8.12
C VAL A 88 12.29 -11.10 8.73
N SER A 89 11.60 -11.92 7.93
CA SER A 89 10.52 -12.82 8.36
C SER A 89 9.41 -12.14 9.18
N GLY A 90 9.12 -10.86 8.88
CA GLY A 90 8.08 -10.09 9.56
C GLY A 90 8.51 -9.39 10.87
N GLU A 91 9.79 -9.44 11.25
CA GLU A 91 10.29 -8.63 12.36
C GLU A 91 10.23 -7.13 12.06
N TYR A 92 10.02 -6.31 13.08
CA TYR A 92 9.99 -4.85 12.92
C TYR A 92 11.39 -4.30 12.65
N PHE A 93 11.52 -3.49 11.60
CA PHE A 93 12.78 -2.86 11.18
C PHE A 93 12.60 -1.34 11.03
N GLU A 94 12.87 -0.57 12.08
CA GLU A 94 13.12 0.87 11.97
C GLU A 94 14.41 1.21 12.73
N GLY A 95 15.42 1.72 12.02
CA GLY A 95 16.73 2.10 12.58
C GLY A 95 17.88 1.21 12.12
N ASP A 96 18.57 1.65 11.06
CA ASP A 96 20.02 1.52 10.87
C ASP A 96 20.49 2.91 10.38
#